data_AF-A0A7S0DLR6-F1
#
_entry.id   AF-A0A7S0DLR6-F1
#
_cell.length_a   1.000
_cell.length_b   1.000
_cell.length_c   1.000
_cell.angle_alpha   90.00
_cell.angle_beta   90.00
_cell.angle_gamma   90.00
#
_symmetry.space_group_name_H-M   'P 1'
#
loop_
_entity.id
_entity.type
_entity.pdbx_description
1 polymer ?
#
loop_
_entity_poly.entity_id
_entity_poly.type
_entity_poly.pdbx_seq_one_letter_code
_entity_poly.pdbx_strand_id
1 'polypeptide(L)'
;GMSGESADDRTISSVHLAAEAIKAAKEAYHTAIPFKHLHVYSFCRETEAQAIRKECLSLPRTFRETDLFKLHQTIDLNNLDPSSSQAERLKALLKLKSDLYSPEFRLYLEQVTGCGSLTSRVDCSFNVYKKGCHLLCHDDAISTRKISYIYYLSESRPPEKKEGKREERWRAEEGGGLE
;
A
#
# COMPACT_ATOMS: atom_id res chain seq x y z
N GLY A 1 27.74 -8.25 -16.10
CA GLY A 1 26.62 -9.17 -16.38
C GLY A 1 25.39 -8.60 -15.72
N MET A 2 24.46 -8.10 -16.52
CA MET A 2 23.16 -7.63 -16.02
C MET A 2 22.26 -8.86 -15.99
N SER A 3 22.03 -9.40 -14.80
CA SER A 3 21.00 -10.42 -14.59
C SER A 3 19.66 -9.76 -14.85
N GLY A 4 18.99 -10.14 -15.94
CA GLY A 4 17.62 -9.77 -16.19
C GLY A 4 16.74 -10.35 -15.08
N GLU A 5 16.21 -9.49 -14.23
CA GLU A 5 15.05 -9.84 -13.41
C GLU A 5 13.90 -10.19 -14.35
N SER A 6 13.41 -11.42 -14.22
CA SER A 6 12.20 -11.87 -14.90
C SER A 6 11.06 -10.90 -14.54
N ALA A 7 10.37 -10.37 -15.55
CA ALA A 7 9.25 -9.46 -15.37
C ALA A 7 8.09 -10.05 -14.51
N ASP A 8 8.12 -11.35 -14.23
CA ASP A 8 7.12 -12.18 -13.54
C ASP A 8 7.37 -12.35 -12.02
N ASP A 9 8.47 -11.82 -11.47
CA ASP A 9 8.75 -11.85 -10.02
C ASP A 9 8.40 -10.53 -9.32
N ARG A 10 7.50 -9.71 -9.85
CA ARG A 10 7.05 -8.46 -9.20
C ARG A 10 5.71 -8.66 -8.48
N THR A 11 5.58 -8.03 -7.32
CA THR A 11 4.34 -8.02 -6.53
C THR A 11 3.37 -7.06 -7.20
N ILE A 12 3.86 -5.95 -7.76
CA ILE A 12 3.07 -5.06 -8.59
C ILE A 12 2.69 -5.78 -9.87
N SER A 13 1.38 -5.93 -10.10
CA SER A 13 0.87 -6.43 -11.37
C SER A 13 1.39 -5.58 -12.53
N SER A 14 2.08 -6.20 -13.47
CA SER A 14 2.60 -5.55 -14.69
C SER A 14 1.52 -4.82 -15.49
N VAL A 15 0.26 -5.22 -15.30
CA VAL A 15 -0.93 -4.57 -15.86
C VAL A 15 -0.99 -3.08 -15.51
N HIS A 16 -0.61 -2.69 -14.29
CA HIS A 16 -0.63 -1.29 -13.86
C HIS A 16 0.39 -0.41 -14.60
N LEU A 17 1.47 -1.02 -15.09
CA LEU A 17 2.57 -0.33 -15.76
C LEU A 17 2.39 -0.25 -17.28
N ALA A 18 1.32 -0.83 -17.83
CA ALA A 18 1.00 -0.72 -19.25
C ALA A 18 0.56 0.71 -19.61
N ALA A 19 0.88 1.17 -20.82
CA ALA A 19 0.63 2.55 -21.26
C ALA A 19 -0.85 2.95 -21.16
N GLU A 20 -1.76 2.04 -21.52
CA GLU A 20 -3.21 2.23 -21.42
C GLU A 20 -3.66 2.37 -19.96
N ALA A 21 -3.10 1.55 -19.06
CA ALA A 21 -3.40 1.62 -17.63
C ALA A 21 -2.90 2.93 -17.02
N ILE A 22 -1.71 3.39 -17.41
CA ILE A 22 -1.16 4.69 -16.99
C ILE A 22 -2.07 5.83 -17.45
N LYS A 23 -2.51 5.80 -18.71
CA LYS A 23 -3.42 6.83 -19.25
C LYS A 23 -4.73 6.88 -18.46
N ALA A 24 -5.36 5.73 -18.21
CA ALA A 24 -6.58 5.63 -17.44
C ALA A 24 -6.40 6.12 -15.99
N ALA A 25 -5.29 5.72 -15.33
CA ALA A 25 -4.96 6.17 -13.98
C ALA A 25 -4.75 7.68 -13.91
N LYS A 26 -4.09 8.28 -14.92
CA LYS A 26 -3.89 9.73 -15.01
C LYS A 26 -5.22 10.48 -15.13
N GLU A 27 -6.13 9.99 -15.97
CA GLU A 27 -7.46 10.58 -16.11
C GLU A 27 -8.26 10.47 -14.80
N ALA A 28 -8.28 9.28 -14.18
CA ALA A 28 -8.92 9.07 -12.89
C ALA A 28 -8.36 10.02 -11.81
N TYR A 29 -7.04 10.13 -11.68
CA TYR A 29 -6.40 11.01 -10.70
C TYR A 29 -6.74 12.50 -10.90
N HIS A 30 -6.74 12.98 -12.14
CA HIS A 30 -6.97 14.41 -12.42
C HIS A 30 -8.45 14.81 -12.36
N THR A 31 -9.36 13.86 -12.51
CA THR A 31 -10.82 14.10 -12.43
C THR A 31 -11.40 13.81 -11.05
N ALA A 32 -10.61 13.21 -10.15
CA ALA A 32 -11.04 12.87 -8.80
C ALA A 32 -11.37 14.11 -7.96
N ILE A 33 -12.45 14.00 -7.18
CA ILE A 33 -12.97 15.05 -6.28
C ILE A 33 -13.21 14.44 -4.88
N PRO A 34 -13.21 15.24 -3.79
CA PRO A 34 -13.00 16.69 -3.72
C PRO A 34 -11.53 17.12 -3.85
N PHE A 35 -10.59 16.18 -3.83
CA PHE A 35 -9.17 16.39 -4.07
C PHE A 35 -8.64 15.29 -5.00
N LYS A 36 -7.48 15.54 -5.62
CA LYS A 36 -6.85 14.57 -6.52
C LYS A 36 -6.39 13.34 -5.74
N HIS A 37 -6.88 12.17 -6.11
CA HIS A 37 -6.55 10.90 -5.49
C HIS A 37 -6.67 9.77 -6.52
N LEU A 38 -6.06 8.62 -6.25
CA LEU A 38 -6.07 7.47 -7.16
C LEU A 38 -6.28 6.18 -6.38
N HIS A 39 -7.16 5.32 -6.90
CA HIS A 39 -7.39 3.99 -6.37
C HIS A 39 -6.69 2.97 -7.26
N VAL A 40 -5.81 2.16 -6.67
CA VAL A 40 -5.12 1.07 -7.37
C VAL A 40 -5.62 -0.26 -6.83
N TYR A 41 -6.57 -0.84 -7.56
CA TYR A 41 -7.13 -2.15 -7.21
C TYR A 41 -6.24 -3.28 -7.72
N SER A 42 -6.29 -4.43 -7.04
CA SER A 42 -5.50 -5.62 -7.42
C SER A 42 -4.01 -5.29 -7.62
N PHE A 43 -3.44 -4.57 -6.65
CA PHE A 43 -2.03 -4.16 -6.66
C PHE A 43 -1.10 -5.38 -6.82
N CYS A 44 -1.42 -6.47 -6.12
CA CYS A 44 -0.74 -7.74 -6.20
C CYS A 44 -1.71 -8.94 -6.19
N ARG A 45 -1.18 -10.16 -6.33
CA ARG A 45 -2.00 -11.37 -6.25
C ARG A 45 -2.52 -11.56 -4.83
N GLU A 46 -3.73 -12.09 -4.71
CA GLU A 46 -4.36 -12.37 -3.41
C GLU A 46 -3.45 -13.19 -2.47
N THR A 47 -2.75 -14.20 -3.01
CA THR A 47 -1.82 -15.04 -2.24
C THR A 47 -0.63 -14.24 -1.70
N GLU A 48 -0.14 -13.25 -2.44
CA GLU A 48 0.93 -12.36 -2.02
C GLU A 48 0.43 -11.40 -0.94
N ALA A 49 -0.75 -10.80 -1.13
CA ALA A 49 -1.39 -9.94 -0.13
C ALA A 49 -1.59 -10.67 1.20
N GLN A 50 -2.01 -11.94 1.17
CA GLN A 50 -2.16 -12.78 2.36
C GLN A 50 -0.82 -13.08 3.03
N ALA A 51 0.24 -13.37 2.25
CA ALA A 51 1.58 -13.58 2.77
C ALA A 51 2.13 -12.31 3.45
N ILE A 52 2.03 -11.17 2.78
CA ILE A 52 2.42 -9.85 3.31
C ILE A 52 1.67 -9.59 4.62
N ARG A 53 0.34 -9.75 4.65
CA ARG A 53 -0.46 -9.55 5.84
C ARG A 53 -0.01 -10.42 7.00
N LYS A 54 0.24 -11.71 6.75
CA LYS A 54 0.71 -12.67 7.76
C LYS A 54 2.05 -12.22 8.36
N GLU A 55 2.99 -11.81 7.51
CA GLU A 55 4.29 -11.30 7.93
C GLU A 55 4.16 -10.00 8.74
N CYS A 56 3.36 -9.03 8.28
CA CYS A 56 3.08 -7.78 9.00
C CYS A 56 2.50 -8.04 10.41
N LEU A 57 1.58 -9.00 10.55
CA LEU A 57 0.98 -9.36 11.83
C LEU A 57 1.95 -10.07 12.79
N SER A 58 3.03 -10.66 12.26
CA SER A 58 4.09 -11.28 13.05
C SER A 58 5.08 -10.28 13.66
N LEU A 59 5.09 -9.03 13.16
CA LEU A 59 5.97 -7.99 13.65
C LEU A 59 5.57 -7.51 15.06
N PRO A 60 6.55 -7.18 15.92
CA PRO A 60 6.29 -6.45 17.16
C PRO A 60 5.57 -5.14 16.87
N ARG A 61 4.63 -4.78 17.74
CA ARG A 61 3.82 -3.58 17.62
C ARG A 61 3.85 -2.80 18.92
N THR A 62 3.99 -1.49 18.80
CA THR A 62 3.92 -0.57 19.93
C THR A 62 2.57 0.13 19.89
N PHE A 63 1.86 0.11 21.01
CA PHE A 63 0.66 0.93 21.16
C PHE A 63 1.05 2.40 21.27
N ARG A 64 0.38 3.25 20.50
CA ARG A 64 0.57 4.70 20.56
C ARG A 64 -0.79 5.38 20.62
N GLU A 65 -0.89 6.36 21.51
CA GLU A 65 -2.08 7.19 21.69
C GLU A 65 -1.62 8.63 21.89
N THR A 66 -2.17 9.51 21.08
CA THR A 66 -2.01 10.96 21.14
C THR A 66 -3.40 11.60 21.07
N ASP A 67 -3.45 12.93 21.09
CA ASP A 67 -4.65 13.70 20.75
C ASP A 67 -5.15 13.46 19.31
N LEU A 68 -4.23 13.19 18.38
CA LEU A 68 -4.53 12.97 16.95
C LEU A 68 -4.92 11.53 16.61
N PHE A 69 -4.32 10.53 17.26
CA PHE A 69 -4.51 9.13 16.87
C PHE A 69 -4.36 8.15 18.03
N LYS A 70 -4.97 6.97 17.84
CA LYS A 70 -4.81 5.79 18.70
C LYS A 70 -4.66 4.56 17.83
N LEU A 71 -3.50 3.90 17.86
CA LEU A 71 -3.20 2.76 16.98
C LEU A 71 -2.09 1.85 17.52
N HIS A 72 -1.89 0.70 16.88
CA HIS A 72 -0.72 -0.16 17.08
C HIS A 72 0.20 -0.08 15.86
N GLN A 73 1.39 0.50 16.02
CA GLN A 73 2.34 0.71 14.93
C GLN A 73 3.47 -0.32 14.98
N THR A 74 3.91 -0.81 13.82
CA THR A 74 5.12 -1.62 13.69
C THR A 74 6.39 -0.75 13.70
N ILE A 75 7.56 -1.37 13.62
CA ILE A 75 8.76 -0.66 13.19
C ILE A 75 8.59 -0.10 11.76
N ASP A 76 9.30 0.98 11.45
CA ASP A 76 9.40 1.53 10.10
C ASP A 76 10.04 0.51 9.15
N LEU A 77 9.48 0.35 7.94
CA LEU A 77 10.05 -0.57 6.93
C LEU A 77 11.46 -0.17 6.52
N ASN A 78 11.84 1.10 6.64
CA ASN A 78 13.20 1.55 6.39
C ASN A 78 14.22 0.84 7.30
N ASN A 79 13.81 0.45 8.51
CA ASN A 79 14.65 -0.27 9.47
C ASN A 79 14.66 -1.79 9.25
N LEU A 80 13.94 -2.32 8.25
CA LEU A 80 14.03 -3.72 7.86
C LEU A 80 15.27 -3.93 7.00
N ASP A 81 16.25 -4.60 7.60
CA ASP A 81 17.50 -5.00 6.95
C ASP A 81 17.32 -6.36 6.24
N PRO A 82 17.47 -6.42 4.90
CA PRO A 82 17.37 -7.65 4.13
C PRO A 82 18.50 -8.64 4.42
N SER A 83 19.57 -8.23 5.10
CA SER A 83 20.66 -9.11 5.54
C SER A 83 20.47 -9.66 6.96
N SER A 84 19.41 -9.22 7.66
CA SER A 84 19.15 -9.67 9.03
C SER A 84 18.65 -11.11 9.08
N SER A 85 18.80 -11.75 10.24
CA SER A 85 18.22 -13.09 10.51
C SER A 85 16.70 -13.15 10.37
N GLN A 86 16.03 -11.99 10.33
CA GLN A 86 14.59 -11.87 10.15
C GLN A 86 14.18 -11.81 8.67
N ALA A 87 15.11 -11.62 7.73
CA ALA A 87 14.79 -11.46 6.32
C ALA A 87 14.06 -12.68 5.75
N GLU A 88 14.47 -13.89 6.16
CA GLU A 88 13.86 -15.14 5.71
C GLU A 88 12.38 -15.27 6.08
N ARG A 89 11.95 -14.68 7.20
CA ARG A 89 10.56 -14.69 7.67
C ARG A 89 9.74 -13.48 7.21
N LEU A 90 10.38 -12.50 6.55
CA LEU A 90 9.77 -11.25 6.07
C LEU A 90 9.94 -11.08 4.56
N LYS A 91 10.05 -12.19 3.81
CA LYS A 91 10.35 -12.15 2.37
C LYS A 91 9.27 -11.44 1.58
N ALA A 92 7.99 -11.75 1.84
CA ALA A 92 6.90 -11.11 1.11
C ALA A 92 6.85 -9.60 1.39
N LEU A 93 7.15 -9.20 2.63
CA LEU A 93 7.19 -7.81 3.03
C LEU A 93 8.39 -7.06 2.43
N LEU A 94 9.58 -7.66 2.44
CA LEU A 94 10.77 -7.08 1.80
C LEU A 94 10.56 -6.93 0.28
N LYS A 95 9.89 -7.90 -0.33
CA LYS A 95 9.50 -7.84 -1.75
C LYS A 95 8.52 -6.70 -2.02
N LEU A 96 7.47 -6.56 -1.21
CA LEU A 96 6.55 -5.42 -1.30
C LEU A 96 7.28 -4.07 -1.17
N LYS A 97 8.20 -3.95 -0.20
CA LYS A 97 9.04 -2.74 -0.02
C LYS A 97 9.86 -2.45 -1.28
N SER A 98 10.52 -3.46 -1.84
CA SER A 98 11.30 -3.31 -3.08
C SER A 98 10.43 -2.82 -4.23
N ASP A 99 9.26 -3.42 -4.40
CA ASP A 99 8.35 -3.09 -5.49
C ASP A 99 7.75 -1.68 -5.35
N LEU A 100 7.27 -1.29 -4.16
CA LEU A 100 6.70 0.03 -3.88
C LEU A 100 7.68 1.20 -4.09
N TYR A 101 8.98 0.96 -3.90
CA TYR A 101 10.00 2.00 -4.04
C TYR A 101 10.89 1.80 -5.27
N SER A 102 10.53 0.85 -6.14
CA SER A 102 11.22 0.56 -7.40
C SER A 102 11.26 1.79 -8.31
N PRO A 103 12.31 1.94 -9.14
CA PRO A 103 12.35 3.00 -10.16
C PRO A 103 11.12 3.04 -11.06
N GLU A 104 10.63 1.87 -11.45
CA GLU A 104 9.49 1.70 -12.36
C GLU A 104 8.20 2.21 -11.72
N PHE A 105 7.93 1.83 -10.46
CA PHE A 105 6.71 2.25 -9.78
C PHE A 105 6.75 3.73 -9.39
N ARG A 106 7.91 4.26 -9.02
CA ARG A 106 8.07 5.70 -8.81
C ARG A 106 7.82 6.48 -10.10
N LEU A 107 8.37 6.04 -11.23
CA LEU A 107 8.12 6.67 -12.52
C LEU A 107 6.63 6.62 -12.91
N TYR A 108 5.96 5.50 -12.65
CA TYR A 108 4.52 5.37 -12.81
C TYR A 108 3.76 6.46 -12.01
N LEU A 109 4.06 6.61 -10.71
CA LEU A 109 3.41 7.62 -9.87
C LEU A 109 3.72 9.05 -10.36
N GLU A 110 4.95 9.33 -10.78
CA GLU A 110 5.34 10.63 -11.35
C GLU A 110 4.54 10.97 -12.61
N GLN A 111 4.35 9.99 -13.50
CA GLN A 111 3.60 10.16 -14.75
C GLN A 111 2.11 10.37 -14.53
N VAL A 112 1.52 9.63 -13.59
CA VAL A 112 0.09 9.70 -13.25
C VAL A 112 -0.23 10.99 -12.50
N THR A 113 0.57 11.35 -11.50
CA THR A 113 0.25 12.47 -10.59
C THR A 113 0.80 13.82 -11.03
N GLY A 114 1.90 13.83 -11.78
CA GLY A 114 2.64 15.05 -12.12
C GLY A 114 3.38 15.70 -10.95
N CYS A 115 3.66 14.99 -9.85
CA CYS A 115 4.30 15.54 -8.65
C CYS A 115 5.81 15.87 -8.81
N GLY A 116 6.36 15.66 -10.01
CA GLY A 116 7.81 15.67 -10.27
C GLY A 116 8.53 14.55 -9.53
N SER A 117 9.87 14.53 -9.61
CA SER A 117 10.67 13.38 -9.21
C SER A 117 10.47 12.92 -7.76
N LEU A 118 10.41 11.60 -7.56
CA LEU A 118 10.30 10.89 -6.30
C LEU A 118 11.63 10.21 -5.94
N THR A 119 12.05 10.34 -4.68
CA THR A 119 13.27 9.68 -4.18
C THR A 119 13.01 8.20 -3.87
N SER A 120 14.08 7.40 -3.75
CA SER A 120 14.01 6.02 -3.26
C SER A 120 13.94 5.91 -1.72
N ARG A 121 13.82 7.03 -1.00
CA ARG A 121 13.73 7.03 0.47
C ARG A 121 12.46 6.29 0.90
N VAL A 122 12.64 5.28 1.73
CA VAL A 122 11.54 4.54 2.34
C VAL A 122 11.01 5.32 3.54
N ASP A 123 9.71 5.62 3.51
CA ASP A 123 8.93 6.22 4.61
C ASP A 123 7.60 5.46 4.63
N CYS A 124 7.57 4.37 5.40
CA CYS A 124 6.42 3.48 5.47
C CYS A 124 6.35 2.85 6.86
N SER A 125 5.13 2.68 7.37
CA SER A 125 4.89 1.90 8.58
C SER A 125 3.57 1.14 8.45
N PHE A 126 3.45 0.00 9.14
CA PHE A 126 2.18 -0.71 9.26
C PHE A 126 1.48 -0.30 10.54
N ASN A 127 0.19 -0.02 10.40
CA ASN A 127 -0.67 0.34 11.49
C ASN A 127 -1.81 -0.67 11.59
N VAL A 128 -2.03 -1.20 12.79
CA VAL A 128 -3.14 -2.09 13.11
C VAL A 128 -4.15 -1.30 13.93
N TYR A 129 -5.33 -1.10 13.34
CA TYR A 129 -6.47 -0.47 14.00
C TYR A 129 -7.35 -1.55 14.62
N LYS A 130 -7.52 -1.48 15.95
CA LYS A 130 -8.45 -2.33 16.71
C LYS A 130 -9.67 -1.50 17.10
N LYS A 131 -10.65 -2.13 17.75
CA LYS A 131 -11.79 -1.42 18.34
C LYS A 131 -11.30 -0.26 19.23
N GLY A 132 -11.79 0.94 18.95
CA GLY A 132 -11.42 2.18 19.66
C GLY A 132 -10.21 2.92 19.08
N CYS A 133 -9.43 2.30 18.19
CA CYS A 133 -8.40 2.99 17.43
C CYS A 133 -9.02 4.00 16.46
N HIS A 134 -8.30 5.09 16.21
CA HIS A 134 -8.74 6.17 15.34
C HIS A 134 -7.54 6.97 14.82
N LEU A 135 -7.76 7.68 13.73
CA LEU A 135 -6.90 8.75 13.22
C LEU A 135 -7.85 9.90 12.87
N LEU A 136 -7.71 11.04 13.53
CA LEU A 136 -8.57 12.19 13.30
C LEU A 136 -8.17 12.92 12.00
N CYS A 137 -9.00 13.86 11.56
CA CYS A 137 -8.78 14.64 10.35
C CYS A 137 -7.43 15.37 10.40
N HIS A 138 -6.64 15.23 9.33
CA HIS A 138 -5.35 15.87 9.11
C HIS A 138 -5.09 15.96 7.59
N ASP A 139 -4.10 16.74 7.18
CA ASP A 139 -3.80 17.05 5.78
C ASP A 139 -2.52 16.38 5.24
N ASP A 140 -1.86 15.57 6.08
CA ASP A 140 -0.59 14.90 5.78
C ASP A 140 0.56 15.84 5.35
N ALA A 141 0.44 17.15 5.63
CA ALA A 141 1.39 18.17 5.19
C ALA A 141 2.69 18.12 6.00
N ILE A 142 3.62 17.25 5.59
CA ILE A 142 4.94 17.10 6.22
C ILE A 142 6.05 17.33 5.21
N SER A 143 6.70 18.49 5.31
CA SER A 143 7.96 18.89 4.67
C SER A 143 8.22 18.34 3.27
N THR A 144 8.82 17.15 3.16
CA THR A 144 9.33 16.56 1.91
C THR A 144 8.38 15.56 1.26
N ARG A 145 7.21 15.29 1.88
CA ARG A 145 6.22 14.35 1.35
C ARG A 145 5.54 14.95 0.13
N LYS A 146 5.49 14.17 -0.96
CA LYS A 146 4.81 14.52 -2.21
C LYS A 146 3.54 13.72 -2.45
N ILE A 147 3.50 12.47 -1.97
CA ILE A 147 2.39 11.53 -2.14
C ILE A 147 2.20 10.80 -0.80
N SER A 148 0.98 10.83 -0.29
CA SER A 148 0.53 9.91 0.75
C SER A 148 -0.14 8.70 0.11
N TYR A 149 0.11 7.52 0.67
CA TYR A 149 -0.55 6.29 0.23
C TYR A 149 -0.91 5.43 1.43
N ILE A 150 -1.99 4.66 1.28
CA ILE A 150 -2.41 3.65 2.24
C ILE A 150 -2.63 2.36 1.45
N TYR A 151 -2.00 1.28 1.88
CA TYR A 151 -2.25 -0.04 1.33
C TYR A 151 -2.99 -0.90 2.35
N TYR A 152 -4.27 -1.16 2.07
CA TYR A 152 -5.15 -1.90 2.97
C TYR A 152 -4.93 -3.41 2.87
N LEU A 153 -4.64 -4.03 4.02
CA LEU A 153 -4.44 -5.48 4.17
C LEU A 153 -5.49 -6.04 5.15
N SER A 154 -6.75 -6.03 4.73
CA SER A 154 -7.86 -6.56 5.54
C SER A 154 -7.95 -8.08 5.46
N GLU A 155 -8.71 -8.70 6.37
CA GLU A 155 -9.02 -10.13 6.24
C GLU A 155 -9.90 -10.35 5.02
N SER A 156 -9.47 -11.31 4.20
CA SER A 156 -10.32 -11.95 3.24
C SER A 156 -11.48 -12.63 3.95
N ARG A 157 -12.63 -11.96 4.10
CA ARG A 157 -13.85 -12.65 4.51
C ARG A 157 -14.29 -13.57 3.37
N PRO A 158 -14.70 -14.82 3.65
CA PRO A 158 -15.41 -15.60 2.66
C PRO A 158 -16.66 -14.81 2.23
N PRO A 159 -17.05 -14.83 0.95
CA PRO A 159 -18.26 -14.16 0.51
C PRO A 159 -19.43 -14.68 1.34
N GLU A 160 -20.19 -13.77 1.97
CA GLU A 160 -21.47 -14.15 2.55
C GLU A 160 -22.32 -14.75 1.43
N LYS A 161 -22.80 -15.98 1.60
CA LYS A 161 -23.82 -16.55 0.72
C LYS A 161 -25.12 -15.79 1.00
N LYS A 162 -25.28 -14.62 0.39
CA LYS A 162 -26.60 -14.02 0.17
C LYS A 162 -27.03 -14.36 -1.25
N GLU A 163 -28.24 -14.90 -1.38
CA GLU A 163 -28.80 -15.36 -2.65
C GLU A 163 -28.60 -14.31 -3.76
N GLY A 164 -27.82 -14.67 -4.78
CA GLY A 164 -27.84 -14.00 -6.08
C GLY A 164 -26.94 -12.77 -6.29
N LYS A 165 -26.16 -12.29 -5.31
CA LYS A 165 -25.18 -11.20 -5.53
C LYS A 165 -23.86 -11.46 -4.81
N ARG A 166 -22.76 -11.49 -5.57
CA ARG A 166 -21.40 -11.45 -5.04
C ARG A 166 -21.17 -10.02 -4.54
N GLU A 167 -21.38 -9.75 -3.24
CA GLU A 167 -21.00 -8.45 -2.67
C GLU A 167 -19.49 -8.25 -2.85
N GLU A 168 -19.10 -7.06 -3.31
CA GLU A 168 -17.70 -6.66 -3.39
C GLU A 168 -17.08 -6.68 -1.99
N ARG A 169 -15.85 -7.18 -1.95
CA ARG A 169 -15.11 -7.71 -0.78
C ARG A 169 -14.48 -6.60 0.09
N TRP A 170 -15.01 -5.39 0.02
CA TRP A 170 -14.51 -4.18 0.66
C TRP A 170 -15.66 -3.17 0.73
N ARG A 171 -15.83 -2.50 1.86
CA ARG A 171 -16.74 -1.34 1.97
C ARG A 171 -15.91 -0.08 2.14
N ALA A 172 -16.29 1.01 1.48
CA ALA A 172 -15.68 2.35 1.64
C ALA A 172 -15.43 2.73 3.12
N GLU A 173 -16.38 2.36 3.99
CA GLU A 173 -16.34 2.56 5.44
C GLU A 173 -15.12 1.89 6.11
N GLU A 174 -14.63 0.77 5.57
CA GLU A 174 -13.45 0.04 6.04
C GLU A 174 -12.14 0.75 5.66
N GLY A 175 -12.19 1.63 4.67
CA GLY A 175 -11.09 2.51 4.23
C GLY A 175 -11.15 3.93 4.77
N GLY A 176 -11.98 4.19 5.79
CA GLY A 176 -12.17 5.53 6.33
C GLY A 176 -13.05 6.46 5.48
N GLY A 177 -13.82 5.92 4.53
CA GLY A 177 -14.80 6.67 3.75
C GLY A 177 -14.20 7.63 2.72
N LEU A 178 -13.03 7.29 2.16
CA LEU A 178 -12.34 8.06 1.12
C LEU A 178 -12.86 7.77 -0.31
N GLU A 179 -13.92 6.96 -0.46
CA GLU A 179 -14.58 6.57 -1.72
C GLU A 179 -15.87 7.36 -1.97
#